data_AF-K1TQ70-F1
#
_entry.id   AF-K1TQ70-F1
#
_cell.length_a   1.000
_cell.length_b   1.000
_cell.length_c   1.000
_cell.angle_alpha   90.00
_cell.angle_beta   90.00
_cell.angle_gamma   90.00
#
_symmetry.space_group_name_H-M   'P 1'
#
loop_
_entity.id
_entity.type
_entity.pdbx_description
1 polymer ?
#
loop_
_entity_poly.entity_id
_entity_poly.type
_entity_poly.pdbx_seq_one_letter_code
_entity_poly.pdbx_strand_id
1 'polypeptide(L)'
;KGIKYRHTWNIVRIGGQYYHLDATFDNTLGKHQGNAEAPGEIRYDYFNLGDKAVFRDHEPLIAPAPGCPDNDHFYYKEKKLSFTKTEEVYKRAQQMAKKGRAMTFQWRGGYLTREVLQELLELIRKAGEERQKTARISLNWPQAVIHFSYVENAGIPEPEVVMEDANEGEQFDTGE
;
A
#
# COMPACT_ATOMS: atom_id res chain seq x y z
N LYS A 1 -15.09 3.94 23.02
CA LYS A 1 -14.40 3.78 21.73
C LYS A 1 -13.10 3.03 21.98
N GLY A 2 -12.91 1.86 21.36
CA GLY A 2 -11.69 1.06 21.48
C GLY A 2 -10.55 1.67 20.65
N ILE A 3 -9.98 2.77 21.13
CA ILE A 3 -8.81 3.40 20.51
C ILE A 3 -7.61 2.47 20.73
N LYS A 4 -7.11 1.85 19.66
CA LYS A 4 -5.99 0.90 19.71
C LYS A 4 -4.66 1.63 20.01
N TYR A 5 -4.47 2.83 19.48
CA TYR A 5 -3.28 3.65 19.71
C TYR A 5 -3.55 5.14 19.44
N ARG A 6 -2.72 6.03 20.00
CA ARG A 6 -2.76 7.48 19.74
C ARG A 6 -1.41 7.90 19.18
N HIS A 7 -1.40 8.52 18.01
CA HIS A 7 -0.22 9.16 17.44
C HIS A 7 -0.58 10.54 16.91
N THR A 8 0.44 11.23 16.39
CA THR A 8 0.33 12.53 15.74
C THR A 8 0.93 12.42 14.35
N TRP A 9 0.33 13.11 13.40
CA TRP A 9 0.86 13.27 12.04
C TRP A 9 0.94 14.75 11.67
N ASN A 10 1.55 15.05 10.53
CA ASN A 10 1.77 16.41 10.07
C ASN A 10 0.68 16.86 9.09
N ILE A 11 0.38 18.16 9.10
CA ILE A 11 -0.29 18.81 7.97
C ILE A 11 0.71 19.76 7.33
N VAL A 12 0.90 19.61 6.02
CA VAL A 12 1.82 20.41 5.22
C VAL A 12 1.06 21.33 4.26
N ARG A 13 1.63 22.48 3.92
CA ARG A 13 1.05 23.41 2.94
C ARG A 13 1.88 23.44 1.66
N ILE A 14 1.29 23.04 0.54
CA ILE A 14 1.94 22.96 -0.78
C ILE A 14 1.06 23.74 -1.77
N GLY A 15 1.64 24.70 -2.50
CA GLY A 15 0.89 25.47 -3.50
C GLY A 15 -0.32 26.23 -2.94
N GLY A 16 -0.33 26.54 -1.65
CA GLY A 16 -1.45 27.18 -0.97
C GLY A 16 -2.47 26.23 -0.33
N GLN A 17 -2.43 24.94 -0.68
CA GLN A 17 -3.34 23.88 -0.22
C GLN A 17 -2.74 23.07 0.93
N TYR A 18 -3.59 22.55 1.81
CA TYR A 18 -3.19 21.73 2.96
C TYR A 18 -3.37 20.24 2.67
N TYR A 19 -2.42 19.43 3.15
CA TYR A 19 -2.42 17.97 3.02
C TYR A 19 -1.97 17.29 4.30
N HIS A 20 -2.52 16.11 4.57
CA HIS A 20 -2.06 15.20 5.62
C HIS A 20 -0.81 14.46 5.17
N LEU A 21 0.16 14.34 6.07
CA LEU A 21 1.37 13.57 5.91
C LEU A 21 1.61 12.75 7.17
N ASP A 22 1.52 11.43 7.05
CA ASP A 22 1.84 10.51 8.14
C ASP A 22 3.02 9.60 7.81
N ALA A 23 4.21 10.03 8.25
CA ALA A 23 5.43 9.25 8.08
C ALA A 23 5.52 8.04 9.04
N THR A 24 4.68 7.98 10.09
CA THR A 24 4.67 6.89 11.08
C THR A 24 3.89 5.68 10.59
N PHE A 25 2.80 5.91 9.84
CA PHE A 25 1.99 4.86 9.21
C PHE A 25 2.49 4.48 7.81
N ASP A 26 3.34 5.29 7.18
CA ASP A 26 4.04 4.95 5.94
C ASP A 26 5.13 3.86 6.12
N ASN A 27 5.45 3.49 7.37
CA ASN A 27 6.51 2.52 7.71
C ASN A 27 6.07 1.05 7.73
N THR A 28 4.91 0.72 7.17
CA THR A 28 4.22 -0.57 7.38
C THR A 28 4.84 -1.77 6.69
N LEU A 29 5.97 -1.58 6.00
CA LEU A 29 6.81 -2.67 5.50
C LEU A 29 8.31 -2.44 5.66
N GLY A 30 8.68 -1.54 6.57
CA GLY A 30 10.09 -1.21 6.85
C GLY A 30 10.82 -2.20 7.75
N LYS A 31 10.20 -3.30 8.19
CA LYS A 31 10.93 -4.32 8.97
C LYS A 31 11.70 -5.20 8.00
N HIS A 32 12.94 -4.78 7.73
CA HIS A 32 14.10 -5.64 7.51
C HIS A 32 13.76 -7.14 7.38
N GLN A 33 13.32 -7.59 6.19
CA GLN A 33 13.55 -8.99 5.83
C GLN A 33 15.05 -9.08 5.59
N GLY A 34 15.78 -9.55 6.60
CA GLY A 34 17.23 -9.46 6.75
C GLY A 34 18.03 -10.25 5.73
N ASN A 35 17.92 -9.93 4.43
CA ASN A 35 18.84 -10.23 3.33
C ASN A 35 18.29 -9.70 1.99
N ALA A 36 17.86 -8.44 1.92
CA ALA A 36 17.43 -7.85 0.65
C ALA A 36 18.50 -6.91 0.10
N GLU A 37 19.29 -7.39 -0.86
CA GLU A 37 20.07 -6.55 -1.79
C GLU A 37 19.16 -5.66 -2.69
N ALA A 38 17.84 -5.75 -2.53
CA ALA A 38 16.90 -4.79 -3.09
C ALA A 38 16.55 -3.76 -2.01
N PRO A 39 16.80 -2.44 -2.22
CA PRO A 39 16.32 -1.41 -1.32
C PRO A 39 14.82 -1.63 -1.14
N GLY A 40 14.38 -1.88 0.10
CA GLY A 40 12.97 -2.02 0.43
C GLY A 40 12.20 -0.88 -0.22
N GLU A 41 11.25 -1.21 -1.11
CA GLU A 41 10.54 -0.21 -1.90
C GLU A 41 9.72 0.65 -0.93
N ILE A 42 10.25 1.84 -0.59
CA ILE A 42 9.65 2.78 0.34
C ILE A 42 8.22 3.08 -0.13
N ARG A 43 7.24 2.89 0.77
CA ARG A 43 5.82 3.19 0.55
C ARG A 43 5.49 4.58 1.06
N TYR A 44 4.46 5.18 0.46
CA TYR A 44 4.00 6.55 0.70
C TYR A 44 2.47 6.56 0.64
N ASP A 45 1.86 5.69 1.43
CA ASP A 45 0.43 5.41 1.56
C ASP A 45 -0.33 6.58 2.18
N TYR A 46 0.31 7.31 3.09
CA TYR A 46 -0.19 8.45 3.85
C TYR A 46 0.52 9.75 3.49
N PHE A 47 1.08 9.83 2.27
CA PHE A 47 1.76 11.00 1.76
C PHE A 47 0.82 11.94 1.02
N ASN A 48 0.68 13.17 1.55
CA ASN A 48 -0.14 14.25 1.01
C ASN A 48 -1.60 13.86 0.75
N LEU A 49 -2.24 13.19 1.71
CA LEU A 49 -3.64 12.81 1.63
C LEU A 49 -4.58 13.98 1.96
N GLY A 50 -5.78 13.97 1.38
CA GLY A 50 -6.89 14.82 1.84
C GLY A 50 -7.66 14.19 2.99
N ASP A 51 -8.55 14.97 3.62
CA ASP A 51 -9.38 14.58 4.78
C ASP A 51 -10.09 13.23 4.53
N LYS A 52 -10.72 13.07 3.36
CA LYS A 52 -11.47 11.86 3.00
C LYS A 52 -10.61 10.59 2.94
N ALA A 53 -9.32 10.72 2.63
CA ALA A 53 -8.41 9.59 2.49
C ALA A 53 -7.77 9.21 3.83
N VAL A 54 -7.29 10.19 4.60
CA VAL A 54 -6.66 9.94 5.90
C VAL A 54 -7.68 9.45 6.94
N PHE A 55 -8.90 10.00 6.96
CA PHE A 55 -9.92 9.63 7.96
C PHE A 55 -10.65 8.30 7.65
N ARG A 56 -10.11 7.50 6.74
CA ARG A 56 -10.58 6.11 6.55
C ARG A 56 -10.14 5.22 7.70
N ASP A 57 -8.98 5.50 8.26
CA ASP A 57 -8.33 4.73 9.32
C ASP A 57 -7.74 5.61 10.44
N HIS A 58 -7.71 6.94 10.27
CA HIS A 58 -7.34 7.89 11.32
C HIS A 58 -8.58 8.53 11.95
N GLU A 59 -8.58 8.66 13.29
CA GLU A 59 -9.58 9.47 14.00
C GLU A 59 -9.01 10.86 14.34
N PRO A 60 -9.70 11.96 14.01
CA PRO A 60 -9.30 13.31 14.40
C PRO A 60 -9.54 13.49 15.89
N LEU A 61 -8.50 13.78 16.69
CA LEU A 61 -8.67 13.64 18.14
C LEU A 61 -8.78 14.93 18.96
N ILE A 62 -7.99 16.01 18.81
CA ILE A 62 -7.97 17.01 19.92
C ILE A 62 -7.79 18.50 19.56
N ALA A 63 -7.09 18.88 18.48
CA ALA A 63 -6.80 20.30 18.22
C ALA A 63 -7.46 20.81 16.92
N PRO A 64 -7.89 22.09 16.88
CA PRO A 64 -8.27 22.73 15.63
C PRO A 64 -7.12 22.65 14.62
N ALA A 65 -7.41 22.06 13.47
CA ALA A 65 -6.48 21.93 12.36
C ALA A 65 -7.13 22.50 11.10
N PRO A 66 -6.35 23.06 10.16
CA PRO A 66 -6.89 23.41 8.85
C PRO A 66 -7.41 22.14 8.16
N GLY A 67 -8.55 22.26 7.47
CA GLY A 67 -9.07 21.17 6.63
C GLY A 67 -8.17 20.95 5.41
N CYS A 68 -8.07 19.71 4.97
CA CYS A 68 -7.32 19.30 3.79
C CYS A 68 -8.29 18.78 2.71
N PRO A 69 -9.01 19.68 1.99
CA PRO A 69 -10.03 19.27 1.03
C PRO A 69 -9.45 18.73 -0.28
N ASP A 70 -8.17 19.00 -0.54
CA ASP A 70 -7.49 18.67 -1.78
C ASP A 70 -6.93 17.25 -1.73
N ASN A 71 -6.99 16.54 -2.85
CA ASN A 71 -6.50 15.17 -2.97
C ASN A 71 -5.77 14.95 -4.30
N ASP A 72 -5.02 15.96 -4.75
CA ASP A 72 -4.32 15.94 -6.04
C ASP A 72 -2.82 15.65 -5.99
N HIS A 73 -2.19 15.83 -4.83
CA HIS A 73 -0.73 15.71 -4.65
C HIS A 73 -0.27 14.46 -3.88
N PHE A 74 -1.16 13.46 -3.74
CA PHE A 74 -0.77 12.19 -3.11
C PHE A 74 0.16 11.36 -4.01
N TYR A 75 1.07 10.61 -3.38
CA TYR A 75 2.22 9.99 -4.04
C TYR A 75 1.86 9.15 -5.27
N TYR A 76 0.91 8.22 -5.14
CA TYR A 76 0.59 7.28 -6.21
C TYR A 76 0.03 7.96 -7.47
N LYS A 77 -0.68 9.07 -7.33
CA LYS A 77 -1.16 9.86 -8.48
C LYS A 77 0.01 10.55 -9.18
N GLU A 78 0.86 11.23 -8.41
CA GLU A 78 2.01 11.94 -8.98
C GLU A 78 3.00 10.99 -9.67
N LYS A 79 3.23 9.81 -9.10
CA LYS A 79 4.13 8.79 -9.67
C LYS A 79 3.48 7.95 -10.77
N LYS A 80 2.21 8.21 -11.12
CA LYS A 80 1.45 7.44 -12.12
C LYS A 80 1.36 5.95 -11.77
N LEU A 81 1.20 5.67 -10.48
CA LEU A 81 1.02 4.35 -9.86
C LEU A 81 -0.42 4.15 -9.35
N SER A 82 -1.34 5.06 -9.68
CA SER A 82 -2.77 4.87 -9.46
C SER A 82 -3.41 4.21 -10.68
N PHE A 83 -3.91 2.99 -10.52
CA PHE A 83 -4.58 2.26 -11.60
C PHE A 83 -6.09 2.35 -11.44
N THR A 84 -6.77 2.50 -12.57
CA THR A 84 -8.24 2.64 -12.61
C THR A 84 -8.93 1.51 -13.35
N LYS A 85 -8.14 0.62 -13.97
CA LYS A 85 -8.59 -0.44 -14.85
C LYS A 85 -7.83 -1.73 -14.56
N THR A 86 -8.51 -2.86 -14.56
CA THR A 86 -7.91 -4.16 -14.23
C THR A 86 -6.94 -4.61 -15.33
N GLU A 87 -7.14 -4.19 -16.58
CA GLU A 87 -6.22 -4.46 -17.69
C GLU A 87 -4.84 -3.80 -17.48
N GLU A 88 -4.79 -2.62 -16.84
CA GLU A 88 -3.53 -1.96 -16.48
C GLU A 88 -2.75 -2.79 -15.46
N VAL A 89 -3.46 -3.37 -14.49
CA VAL A 89 -2.88 -4.21 -13.42
C VAL A 89 -2.24 -5.44 -14.04
N TYR A 90 -2.98 -6.19 -14.87
CA TYR A 90 -2.45 -7.39 -15.51
C TYR A 90 -1.26 -7.10 -16.42
N LYS A 91 -1.34 -6.05 -17.25
CA LYS A 91 -0.24 -5.64 -18.13
C LYS A 91 1.03 -5.31 -17.33
N ARG A 92 0.90 -4.66 -16.18
CA ARG A 92 2.02 -4.32 -15.31
C ARG A 92 2.55 -5.54 -14.57
N ALA A 93 1.67 -6.41 -14.09
CA ALA A 93 2.03 -7.69 -13.47
C ALA A 93 2.89 -8.54 -14.43
N GLN A 94 2.50 -8.68 -15.70
CA GLN A 94 3.30 -9.38 -16.71
C GLN A 94 4.69 -8.76 -16.92
N GLN A 95 4.80 -7.43 -16.87
CA GLN A 95 6.10 -6.75 -16.97
C GLN A 95 6.99 -7.01 -15.76
N MET A 96 6.41 -7.02 -14.55
CA MET A 96 7.12 -7.30 -13.31
C MET A 96 7.58 -8.75 -13.23
N ALA A 97 6.71 -9.70 -13.60
CA ALA A 97 7.05 -11.12 -13.70
C ALA A 97 8.18 -11.37 -14.70
N LYS A 98 8.17 -10.65 -15.84
CA LYS A 98 9.26 -10.72 -16.84
C LYS A 98 10.58 -10.17 -16.32
N LYS A 99 10.55 -9.06 -15.58
CA LYS A 99 11.74 -8.34 -15.12
C LYS A 99 12.28 -8.83 -13.77
N GLY A 100 11.52 -9.65 -13.05
CA GLY A 100 11.87 -10.03 -11.68
C GLY A 100 11.89 -8.84 -10.73
N ARG A 101 10.98 -7.88 -10.91
CA ARG A 101 10.88 -6.67 -10.08
C ARG A 101 9.59 -6.68 -9.27
N ALA A 102 9.62 -6.09 -8.09
CA ALA A 102 8.42 -5.81 -7.33
C ALA A 102 7.70 -4.57 -7.89
N MET A 103 6.45 -4.38 -7.46
CA MET A 103 5.70 -3.18 -7.76
C MET A 103 4.67 -2.90 -6.66
N THR A 104 4.56 -1.63 -6.30
CA THR A 104 3.49 -1.09 -5.48
C THR A 104 2.61 -0.17 -6.31
N PHE A 105 1.29 -0.32 -6.19
CA PHE A 105 0.32 0.55 -6.85
C PHE A 105 -0.91 0.80 -5.97
N GLN A 106 -1.62 1.88 -6.25
CA GLN A 106 -2.90 2.16 -5.62
C GLN A 106 -4.05 1.85 -6.58
N TRP A 107 -5.06 1.13 -6.09
CA TRP A 107 -6.32 0.98 -6.80
C TRP A 107 -7.20 2.23 -6.66
N ARG A 108 -7.63 2.75 -7.80
CA ARG A 108 -8.46 3.96 -7.92
C ARG A 108 -9.65 3.76 -8.87
N GLY A 109 -9.87 2.55 -9.38
CA GLY A 109 -10.95 2.21 -10.33
C GLY A 109 -12.34 2.05 -9.69
N GLY A 110 -12.49 2.42 -8.42
CA GLY A 110 -13.71 2.27 -7.65
C GLY A 110 -13.39 1.95 -6.19
N TYR A 111 -14.40 1.54 -5.44
CA TYR A 111 -14.18 0.97 -4.11
C TYR A 111 -13.44 -0.36 -4.24
N LEU A 112 -12.41 -0.58 -3.41
CA LEU A 112 -11.76 -1.88 -3.31
C LEU A 112 -12.66 -2.81 -2.48
N THR A 113 -13.62 -3.44 -3.13
CA THR A 113 -14.42 -4.51 -2.51
C THR A 113 -13.64 -5.82 -2.49
N ARG A 114 -14.16 -6.83 -1.79
CA ARG A 114 -13.52 -8.16 -1.77
C ARG A 114 -13.46 -8.78 -3.17
N GLU A 115 -14.49 -8.56 -3.97
CA GLU A 115 -14.61 -9.06 -5.34
C GLU A 115 -13.58 -8.36 -6.25
N VAL A 116 -13.48 -7.03 -6.16
CA VAL A 116 -12.46 -6.28 -6.90
C VAL A 116 -11.06 -6.73 -6.48
N LEU A 117 -10.81 -6.87 -5.18
CA LEU A 117 -9.51 -7.37 -4.70
C LEU A 117 -9.22 -8.75 -5.29
N GLN A 118 -10.18 -9.69 -5.23
CA GLN A 118 -10.00 -11.03 -5.78
C GLN A 118 -9.64 -11.01 -7.26
N GLU A 119 -10.32 -10.20 -8.08
CA GLU A 119 -10.01 -10.03 -9.49
C GLU A 119 -8.57 -9.52 -9.69
N LEU A 120 -8.15 -8.50 -8.93
CA LEU A 120 -6.78 -7.98 -8.99
C LEU A 120 -5.74 -9.03 -8.62
N LEU A 121 -5.99 -9.81 -7.56
CA LEU A 121 -5.10 -10.89 -7.11
C LEU A 121 -4.99 -12.01 -8.15
N GLU A 122 -6.10 -12.40 -8.78
CA GLU A 122 -6.12 -13.40 -9.85
C GLU A 122 -5.29 -12.96 -11.06
N LEU A 123 -5.39 -11.69 -11.46
CA LEU A 123 -4.57 -11.13 -12.55
C LEU A 123 -3.08 -11.13 -12.21
N ILE A 124 -2.72 -10.76 -10.97
CA ILE A 124 -1.32 -10.76 -10.51
C ILE A 124 -0.77 -12.20 -10.49
N ARG A 125 -1.55 -13.17 -9.98
CA ARG A 125 -1.15 -14.58 -9.93
C ARG A 125 -0.98 -15.17 -11.33
N LYS A 126 -1.97 -14.98 -12.20
CA LYS A 126 -1.94 -15.43 -13.60
C LYS A 126 -0.68 -14.96 -14.33
N ALA A 127 -0.29 -13.70 -14.16
CA ALA A 127 0.92 -13.16 -14.77
C ALA A 127 2.22 -13.82 -14.27
N GLY A 128 2.25 -14.31 -13.03
CA GLY A 128 3.36 -15.09 -12.47
C GLY A 128 3.38 -16.54 -12.99
N GLU A 129 2.22 -17.20 -13.00
CA GLU A 129 2.03 -18.57 -13.48
C GLU A 129 2.48 -18.75 -14.93
N GLU A 130 2.16 -17.79 -15.81
CA GLU A 130 2.63 -17.73 -17.20
C GLU A 130 4.17 -17.76 -17.35
N ARG A 131 4.89 -17.52 -16.24
CA ARG A 131 6.35 -17.51 -16.17
C ARG A 131 6.92 -18.46 -15.12
N GLN A 132 6.12 -19.40 -14.60
CA GLN A 132 6.52 -20.34 -13.55
C GLN A 132 7.03 -19.65 -12.27
N LYS A 133 6.42 -18.52 -11.91
CA LYS A 133 6.71 -17.78 -10.69
C LYS A 133 5.50 -17.71 -9.77
N THR A 134 5.75 -17.70 -8.46
CA THR A 134 4.73 -17.50 -7.43
C THR A 134 4.71 -16.03 -7.02
N ALA A 135 3.51 -15.45 -6.94
CA ALA A 135 3.32 -14.08 -6.46
C ALA A 135 3.31 -14.03 -4.93
N ARG A 136 4.07 -13.10 -4.34
CA ARG A 136 3.93 -12.67 -2.95
C ARG A 136 3.25 -11.32 -2.94
N ILE A 137 2.16 -11.17 -2.18
CA ILE A 137 1.31 -10.00 -2.27
C ILE A 137 1.07 -9.45 -0.87
N SER A 138 1.17 -8.14 -0.73
CA SER A 138 0.71 -7.42 0.45
C SER A 138 -0.25 -6.30 0.14
N LEU A 139 -1.08 -5.94 1.13
CA LEU A 139 -2.22 -5.04 0.97
C LEU A 139 -2.38 -4.10 2.16
N ASN A 140 -2.36 -2.79 1.91
CA ASN A 140 -2.95 -1.78 2.79
C ASN A 140 -4.39 -1.53 2.33
N TRP A 141 -5.35 -2.12 3.04
CA TRP A 141 -6.76 -2.06 2.69
C TRP A 141 -7.36 -0.64 2.78
N PRO A 142 -7.19 0.12 3.89
CA PRO A 142 -7.71 1.49 4.00
C PRO A 142 -7.32 2.41 2.84
N GLN A 143 -6.08 2.32 2.38
CA GLN A 143 -5.56 3.15 1.29
C GLN A 143 -5.66 2.51 -0.10
N ALA A 144 -6.17 1.28 -0.17
CA ALA A 144 -6.28 0.47 -1.39
C ALA A 144 -4.94 0.35 -2.14
N VAL A 145 -3.85 0.16 -1.40
CA VAL A 145 -2.49 0.01 -1.95
C VAL A 145 -2.10 -1.46 -1.93
N ILE A 146 -1.70 -1.97 -3.09
CA ILE A 146 -1.27 -3.35 -3.28
C ILE A 146 0.21 -3.34 -3.67
N HIS A 147 1.00 -4.15 -2.97
CA HIS A 147 2.38 -4.46 -3.32
C HIS A 147 2.49 -5.92 -3.72
N PHE A 148 3.28 -6.23 -4.74
CA PHE A 148 3.61 -7.60 -5.06
C PHE A 148 5.00 -7.78 -5.64
N SER A 149 5.53 -8.99 -5.46
CA SER A 149 6.77 -9.47 -6.06
C SER A 149 6.59 -10.90 -6.57
N TYR A 150 7.55 -11.40 -7.34
CA TYR A 150 7.54 -12.76 -7.87
C TYR A 150 8.81 -13.50 -7.46
N VAL A 151 8.63 -14.75 -7.02
CA VAL A 151 9.73 -15.67 -6.71
C VAL A 151 9.67 -16.88 -7.63
N GLU A 152 10.83 -17.46 -7.94
CA GLU A 152 10.90 -18.70 -8.72
C GLU A 152 10.20 -19.84 -7.96
N ASN A 153 9.52 -20.73 -8.69
CA ASN A 153 8.85 -21.90 -8.12
C ASN A 153 9.88 -22.95 -7.64
N ALA A 154 10.56 -22.68 -6.53
CA ALA A 154 11.56 -23.58 -5.92
C ALA A 154 10.96 -24.57 -4.91
N GLY A 155 9.69 -24.95 -5.05
CA GLY A 155 9.03 -25.93 -4.16
C GLY A 155 8.66 -25.40 -2.77
N ILE A 156 8.56 -24.07 -2.60
CA ILE A 156 8.09 -23.41 -1.37
C ILE A 156 6.56 -23.18 -1.49
N PRO A 157 5.76 -23.47 -0.43
CA PRO A 157 4.31 -23.57 -0.54
C PRO A 157 3.60 -22.23 -0.70
N GLU A 158 2.50 -22.30 -1.46
CA GLU A 158 1.32 -21.44 -1.62
C GLU A 158 1.46 -19.90 -1.73
N PRO A 159 0.61 -19.26 -2.55
CA PRO A 159 0.57 -17.80 -2.67
C PRO A 159 0.16 -17.15 -1.34
N GLU A 160 1.12 -16.52 -0.66
CA GLU A 160 0.88 -15.77 0.57
C GLU A 160 0.35 -14.37 0.24
N VAL A 161 -0.86 -14.08 0.74
CA VAL A 161 -1.41 -12.72 0.75
C VAL A 161 -1.35 -12.23 2.19
N VAL A 162 -0.47 -11.27 2.45
CA VAL A 162 -0.34 -10.65 3.77
C VAL A 162 -1.18 -9.38 3.77
N MET A 163 -2.21 -9.34 4.61
CA MET A 163 -2.90 -8.08 4.90
C MET A 163 -2.06 -7.31 5.89
N GLU A 164 -1.72 -6.08 5.55
CA GLU A 164 -0.89 -5.24 6.40
C GLU A 164 -1.70 -4.13 7.03
N ASP A 165 -1.62 -4.08 8.36
CA ASP A 165 -2.15 -2.96 9.11
C ASP A 165 -1.21 -1.77 9.00
N ALA A 166 -1.79 -0.57 9.01
CA ALA A 166 -1.07 0.69 8.89
C ALA A 166 -0.07 0.98 10.05
N ASN A 167 0.06 0.10 11.03
CA ASN A 167 0.94 0.27 12.20
C ASN A 167 1.71 -1.02 12.60
N GLU A 168 2.11 -1.88 11.67
CA GLU A 168 2.88 -3.10 12.01
C GLU A 168 4.29 -2.82 12.56
N GLY A 169 4.80 -1.62 12.30
CA GLY A 169 6.07 -1.10 12.84
C GLY A 169 6.13 -1.12 14.36
N GLU A 170 5.01 -0.83 15.04
CA GLU A 170 4.92 -0.65 16.49
C GLU A 170 4.40 -1.88 17.26
N GLN A 171 4.30 -3.05 16.63
CA GLN A 171 4.06 -4.29 17.37
C GLN A 171 5.25 -4.53 18.31
N PHE A 172 5.05 -4.23 19.60
CA PHE A 172 5.94 -4.65 20.67
C PHE A 172 5.96 -6.17 20.69
N ASP A 173 7.16 -6.74 20.71
CA ASP A 173 7.38 -8.14 21.04
C ASP A 173 6.75 -8.38 22.41
N THR A 174 5.53 -8.92 22.44
CA THR A 174 4.96 -9.46 23.68
C THR A 174 5.70 -10.76 23.92
N GLY A 175 6.91 -10.63 24.46
CA GLY A 175 7.67 -11.76 24.96
C GLY A 175 6.85 -12.45 26.03
N GLU A 176 6.15 -13.51 25.63
CA GLU A 176 5.65 -14.59 26.49
C GLU A 176 6.42 -15.88 26.15
#